data_AF-R7Z2F6-F1
#
_entry.id   AF-R7Z2F6-F1
#
_cell.length_a   1.000
_cell.length_b   1.000
_cell.length_c   1.000
_cell.angle_alpha   90.00
_cell.angle_beta   90.00
_cell.angle_gamma   90.00
#
_symmetry.space_group_name_H-M   'P 1'
#
loop_
_entity.id
_entity.type
_entity.pdbx_description
1 polymer ?
#
loop_
_entity_poly.entity_id
_entity_poly.type
_entity_poly.pdbx_seq_one_letter_code
_entity_poly.pdbx_strand_id
1 'polypeptide(L)'
;MTAAENSGSVVPSGDLNNTQAARAFVKIAPDLKYLKRTLAIPPSEDAKDVRKAYRPFLLDDEISSNDWVSKLELSTAMKMVEQELKSTEGDRLKVLVLYGSMRARSYSRLVAYEAARILFRLGCDVRVFDPTGLPVKDDVHHAHPKVQELRNLSKWSDGHVWVSPEQHGNLTAVFKNQIDWIPLSTGSVRPTQGRTLAIAQVSGGSQSFNTVNSLRMLGRWMRMFTIPNQSSIPKAYTQFTNETAEEGGSRLMPSDNRDRLVDCMEEFVKYTIIMRPHFHLFEDRFSERIKRKALVDG
;
A
#
# COMPACT_ATOMS: atom_id res chain seq x y z
N MET A 1 57.31 42.46 -16.13
CA MET A 1 56.35 41.73 -16.96
C MET A 1 55.19 41.34 -16.07
N THR A 2 54.02 41.91 -16.37
CA THR A 2 52.75 41.82 -15.67
C THR A 2 52.15 40.41 -15.74
N ALA A 3 51.81 39.82 -14.60
CA ALA A 3 50.85 38.72 -14.52
C ALA A 3 49.55 39.30 -13.95
N ALA A 4 48.56 39.44 -14.82
CA ALA A 4 47.22 39.89 -14.47
C ALA A 4 46.49 38.75 -13.72
N GLU A 5 46.00 39.04 -12.51
CA GLU A 5 45.07 38.18 -11.81
C GLU A 5 43.72 38.19 -12.53
N ASN A 6 43.36 37.02 -13.04
CA ASN A 6 42.11 36.76 -13.73
C ASN A 6 40.99 36.67 -12.68
N SER A 7 40.30 37.79 -12.43
CA SER A 7 39.08 37.83 -11.62
C SER A 7 37.90 37.26 -12.41
N GLY A 8 37.87 35.93 -12.51
CA GLY A 8 36.69 35.21 -12.99
C GLY A 8 35.53 35.45 -12.03
N SER A 9 34.61 36.32 -12.41
CA SER A 9 33.31 36.44 -11.76
C SER A 9 32.59 35.10 -11.90
N VAL A 10 32.57 34.29 -10.84
CA VAL A 10 31.71 33.12 -10.75
C VAL A 10 30.28 33.66 -10.71
N VAL A 11 29.61 33.63 -11.86
CA VAL A 11 28.15 33.77 -11.94
C VAL A 11 27.59 32.74 -10.94
N PRO A 12 26.76 33.13 -9.95
CA PRO A 12 26.18 32.15 -9.05
C PRO A 12 25.42 31.15 -9.92
N SER A 13 25.79 29.87 -9.86
CA SER A 13 24.94 28.81 -10.40
C SER A 13 23.55 29.09 -9.87
N GLY A 14 22.55 29.24 -10.75
CA GLY A 14 21.18 29.56 -10.34
C GLY A 14 20.69 28.62 -9.22
N ASP A 15 19.55 28.95 -8.61
CA ASP A 15 18.95 28.17 -7.52
C ASP A 15 18.56 26.74 -7.97
N LEU A 16 19.57 25.86 -8.11
CA LEU A 16 19.46 24.47 -8.59
C LEU A 16 18.55 23.63 -7.70
N ASN A 17 18.46 24.02 -6.42
CA ASN A 17 17.65 23.36 -5.41
C ASN A 17 16.25 23.97 -5.29
N ASN A 18 15.92 24.98 -6.10
CA ASN A 18 14.65 25.70 -6.08
C ASN A 18 14.24 26.12 -4.66
N THR A 19 15.21 26.58 -3.87
CA THR A 19 15.03 27.04 -2.48
C THR A 19 13.97 28.12 -2.35
N GLN A 20 13.74 28.94 -3.39
CA GLN A 20 12.65 29.92 -3.43
C GLN A 20 11.25 29.30 -3.42
N ALA A 21 11.10 28.06 -3.89
CA ALA A 21 9.83 27.32 -3.83
C ALA A 21 9.66 26.50 -2.53
N ALA A 22 10.63 26.55 -1.62
CA ALA A 22 10.56 25.82 -0.37
C ALA A 22 9.39 26.33 0.48
N ARG A 23 8.48 25.42 0.84
CA ARG A 23 7.43 25.72 1.82
C ARG A 23 8.03 25.71 3.23
N ALA A 24 7.48 26.51 4.12
CA ALA A 24 7.87 26.50 5.52
C ALA A 24 7.74 25.06 6.09
N PHE A 25 8.85 24.53 6.59
CA PHE A 25 8.88 23.22 7.22
C PHE A 25 8.30 23.33 8.62
N VAL A 26 7.17 22.67 8.87
CA VAL A 26 6.60 22.54 10.21
C VAL A 26 7.05 21.21 10.80
N LYS A 27 7.93 21.28 11.81
CA LYS A 27 8.33 20.08 12.55
C LYS A 27 7.18 19.64 13.45
N ILE A 28 6.63 18.46 13.20
CA ILE A 28 5.65 17.82 14.08
C ILE A 28 6.43 16.99 15.11
N ALA A 29 6.30 17.33 16.39
CA ALA A 29 6.93 16.55 17.45
C ALA A 29 6.16 15.24 17.70
N PRO A 30 6.84 14.11 17.95
CA PRO A 30 6.18 12.86 18.29
C PRO A 30 5.31 13.00 19.54
N ASP A 31 4.11 12.44 19.51
CA ASP A 31 3.23 12.36 20.67
C ASP A 31 3.55 11.10 21.48
N LEU A 32 4.16 11.29 22.65
CA LEU A 32 4.64 10.21 23.52
C LEU A 32 3.52 9.26 23.95
N LYS A 33 2.25 9.69 23.96
CA LYS A 33 1.10 8.84 24.30
C LYS A 33 0.91 7.68 23.31
N TYR A 34 1.36 7.84 22.07
CA TYR A 34 1.20 6.83 21.03
C TYR A 34 2.46 5.97 20.83
N LEU A 35 3.56 6.28 21.54
CA LEU A 35 4.75 5.42 21.52
C LEU A 35 4.41 4.04 22.09
N LYS A 36 4.80 2.98 21.36
CA LYS A 36 4.50 1.56 21.67
C LYS A 36 3.01 1.22 21.77
N ARG A 37 2.11 2.15 21.45
CA ARG A 37 0.68 1.86 21.36
C ARG A 37 0.41 1.03 20.11
N THR A 38 -0.67 0.25 20.16
CA THR A 38 -1.24 -0.44 19.00
C THR A 38 -2.73 -0.11 18.93
N LEU A 39 -3.24 0.04 17.71
CA LEU A 39 -4.68 0.14 17.42
C LEU A 39 -5.19 -1.12 16.70
N ALA A 40 -4.36 -2.17 16.64
CA ALA A 40 -4.70 -3.46 16.07
C ALA A 40 -6.00 -4.03 16.63
N ILE A 41 -6.70 -4.82 15.79
CA ILE A 41 -7.93 -5.49 16.20
C ILE A 41 -7.54 -6.58 17.22
N PRO A 42 -8.05 -6.51 18.46
CA PRO A 42 -7.71 -7.52 19.47
C PRO A 42 -8.34 -8.87 19.09
N PRO A 43 -7.75 -10.01 19.49
CA PRO A 43 -8.30 -11.34 19.17
C PRO A 43 -9.75 -11.55 19.60
N SER A 44 -10.24 -10.83 20.62
CA SER A 44 -11.63 -10.88 21.09
C SER A 44 -12.63 -10.21 20.14
N GLU A 45 -12.19 -9.24 19.35
CA GLU A 45 -13.01 -8.51 18.37
C GLU A 45 -12.74 -8.98 16.93
N ASP A 46 -11.78 -9.91 16.77
CA ASP A 46 -11.36 -10.41 15.48
C ASP A 46 -12.13 -11.67 15.10
N ALA A 47 -12.99 -11.57 14.07
CA ALA A 47 -13.76 -12.70 13.58
C ALA A 47 -12.83 -13.86 13.18
N LYS A 48 -13.01 -15.03 13.82
CA LYS A 48 -12.07 -16.17 13.75
C LYS A 48 -11.84 -16.67 12.32
N ASP A 49 -12.89 -16.66 11.50
CA ASP A 49 -12.86 -17.02 10.09
C ASP A 49 -12.05 -16.02 9.26
N VAL A 50 -12.27 -14.71 9.47
CA VAL A 50 -11.51 -13.64 8.81
C VAL A 50 -10.04 -13.68 9.21
N ARG A 51 -9.75 -13.82 10.52
CA ARG A 51 -8.39 -13.92 11.05
C ARG A 51 -7.64 -15.08 10.42
N LYS A 52 -8.26 -16.26 10.38
CA LYS A 52 -7.66 -17.47 9.80
C LYS A 52 -7.45 -17.35 8.29
N ALA A 53 -8.44 -16.82 7.56
CA ALA A 53 -8.39 -16.79 6.10
C ALA A 53 -7.50 -15.68 5.55
N TYR A 54 -7.48 -14.51 6.19
CA TYR A 54 -6.94 -13.29 5.58
C TYR A 54 -5.79 -12.65 6.35
N ARG A 55 -5.45 -13.15 7.54
CA ARG A 55 -4.38 -12.57 8.37
C ARG A 55 -3.23 -13.54 8.67
N PRO A 56 -2.66 -14.22 7.66
CA PRO A 56 -1.50 -15.10 7.84
C PRO A 56 -0.21 -14.35 8.23
N PHE A 57 -0.24 -13.01 8.23
CA PHE A 57 0.87 -12.17 8.65
C PHE A 57 0.94 -11.99 10.17
N LEU A 58 -0.11 -12.34 10.92
CA LEU A 58 -0.12 -12.19 12.37
C LEU A 58 0.92 -13.12 13.00
N LEU A 59 1.61 -12.57 13.99
CA LEU A 59 2.60 -13.27 14.80
C LEU A 59 1.99 -13.56 16.17
N ASP A 60 2.64 -14.41 16.95
CA ASP A 60 2.27 -14.62 18.35
C ASP A 60 2.30 -13.30 19.13
N ASP A 61 1.42 -13.17 20.12
CA ASP A 61 1.22 -11.92 20.85
C ASP A 61 2.52 -11.42 21.51
N GLU A 62 3.30 -12.33 22.08
CA GLU A 62 4.61 -12.03 22.69
C GLU A 62 5.58 -11.40 21.68
N ILE A 63 5.63 -11.95 20.45
CA ILE A 63 6.46 -11.40 19.37
C ILE A 63 5.89 -10.05 18.93
N SER A 64 4.59 -9.99 18.62
CA SER A 64 3.97 -8.78 18.07
C SER A 64 4.02 -7.57 19.01
N SER A 65 4.10 -7.79 20.32
CA SER A 65 4.28 -6.73 21.31
C SER A 65 5.70 -6.16 21.33
N ASN A 66 6.70 -6.92 20.89
CA ASN A 66 8.13 -6.59 21.06
C ASN A 66 8.92 -6.52 19.74
N ASP A 67 8.29 -6.77 18.59
CA ASP A 67 8.99 -6.77 17.31
C ASP A 67 9.37 -5.36 16.83
N TRP A 68 10.08 -5.27 15.71
CA TRP A 68 10.47 -3.96 15.16
C TRP A 68 9.27 -3.09 14.75
N VAL A 69 8.12 -3.68 14.38
CA VAL A 69 6.92 -2.93 13.99
C VAL A 69 6.28 -2.25 15.20
N SER A 70 6.27 -2.92 16.36
CA SER A 70 5.76 -2.38 17.63
C SER A 70 6.58 -1.18 18.13
N LYS A 71 7.86 -1.13 17.74
CA LYS A 71 8.83 -0.07 18.10
C LYS A 71 8.78 1.16 17.19
N LEU A 72 8.06 1.13 16.07
CA LEU A 72 8.01 2.27 15.13
C LEU A 72 7.36 3.50 15.76
N GLU A 73 7.95 4.66 15.52
CA GLU A 73 7.36 5.97 15.79
C GLU A 73 6.35 6.28 14.66
N LEU A 74 5.05 6.21 14.98
CA LEU A 74 3.95 6.46 14.05
C LEU A 74 2.86 7.32 14.70
N SER A 75 3.23 8.16 15.68
CA SER A 75 2.29 8.85 16.57
C SER A 75 1.33 9.75 15.82
N THR A 76 1.79 10.42 14.76
CA THR A 76 0.93 11.27 13.92
C THR A 76 -0.16 10.47 13.23
N ALA A 77 0.20 9.39 12.53
CA ALA A 77 -0.78 8.53 11.87
C ALA A 77 -1.70 7.82 12.87
N MET A 78 -1.17 7.34 14.01
CA MET A 78 -1.99 6.71 15.05
C MET A 78 -3.03 7.67 15.64
N LYS A 79 -2.65 8.93 15.87
CA LYS A 79 -3.58 9.95 16.34
C LYS A 79 -4.70 10.21 15.32
N MET A 80 -4.36 10.28 14.03
CA MET A 80 -5.36 10.42 12.97
C MET A 80 -6.30 9.21 12.91
N VAL A 81 -5.78 7.99 12.99
CA VAL A 81 -6.62 6.78 13.00
C VAL A 81 -7.51 6.72 14.25
N GLU A 82 -6.99 7.05 15.44
CA GLU A 82 -7.82 7.08 16.65
C GLU A 82 -8.97 8.11 16.54
N GLN A 83 -8.73 9.26 15.90
CA GLN A 83 -9.77 10.25 15.63
C GLN A 83 -10.80 9.73 14.63
N GLU A 84 -10.34 9.14 13.53
CA GLU A 84 -11.21 8.53 12.51
C GLU A 84 -12.11 7.44 13.13
N LEU A 85 -11.55 6.53 13.93
CA LEU A 85 -12.31 5.47 14.61
C LEU A 85 -13.39 6.03 15.54
N LYS A 86 -13.16 7.19 16.15
CA LYS A 86 -14.18 7.85 16.98
C LYS A 86 -15.28 8.47 16.13
N SER A 87 -14.92 9.13 15.02
CA SER A 87 -15.90 9.77 14.14
C SER A 87 -16.72 8.79 13.30
N THR A 88 -16.22 7.57 13.08
CA THR A 88 -16.90 6.53 12.29
C THR A 88 -17.49 5.41 13.14
N GLU A 89 -17.65 5.62 14.45
CA GLU A 89 -18.21 4.63 15.40
C GLU A 89 -17.50 3.25 15.32
N GLY A 90 -16.18 3.28 15.12
CA GLY A 90 -15.35 2.08 15.03
C GLY A 90 -15.21 1.48 13.62
N ASP A 91 -15.77 2.10 12.58
CA ASP A 91 -15.60 1.63 11.19
C ASP A 91 -14.17 1.90 10.68
N ARG A 92 -13.33 0.87 10.80
CA ARG A 92 -11.91 0.84 10.42
C ARG A 92 -11.70 0.97 8.92
N LEU A 93 -10.56 1.54 8.54
CA LEU A 93 -10.07 1.51 7.16
C LEU A 93 -9.85 0.06 6.69
N LYS A 94 -10.47 -0.31 5.59
CA LYS A 94 -10.45 -1.66 5.01
C LYS A 94 -9.38 -1.74 3.93
N VAL A 95 -8.36 -2.57 4.14
CA VAL A 95 -7.21 -2.66 3.24
C VAL A 95 -7.07 -4.05 2.66
N LEU A 96 -7.16 -4.15 1.33
CA LEU A 96 -6.85 -5.38 0.61
C LEU A 96 -5.38 -5.39 0.19
N VAL A 97 -4.66 -6.45 0.55
CA VAL A 97 -3.26 -6.65 0.17
C VAL A 97 -3.17 -7.77 -0.86
N LEU A 98 -2.55 -7.49 -2.01
CA LEU A 98 -2.30 -8.43 -3.10
C LEU A 98 -0.79 -8.63 -3.29
N TYR A 99 -0.36 -9.88 -3.53
CA TYR A 99 1.05 -10.19 -3.83
C TYR A 99 1.24 -11.02 -5.09
N GLY A 100 2.40 -10.87 -5.74
CA GLY A 100 2.65 -11.36 -7.10
C GLY A 100 3.46 -12.65 -7.23
N SER A 101 3.55 -13.52 -6.23
CA SER A 101 4.32 -14.77 -6.35
C SER A 101 3.79 -15.87 -5.45
N MET A 102 3.67 -17.07 -6.02
CA MET A 102 3.24 -18.31 -5.35
C MET A 102 4.41 -19.20 -4.92
N ARG A 103 5.66 -18.71 -5.01
CA ARG A 103 6.83 -19.48 -4.54
C ARG A 103 6.72 -19.77 -3.04
N ALA A 104 7.22 -20.92 -2.62
CA ALA A 104 7.26 -21.32 -1.20
C ALA A 104 7.88 -20.22 -0.33
N ARG A 105 9.05 -19.69 -0.73
CA ARG A 105 9.65 -18.48 -0.17
C ARG A 105 9.50 -17.31 -1.13
N SER A 106 8.41 -16.56 -0.97
CA SER A 106 8.04 -15.43 -1.83
C SER A 106 8.34 -14.10 -1.15
N TYR A 107 9.37 -13.38 -1.60
CA TYR A 107 9.74 -12.07 -1.02
C TYR A 107 8.67 -11.00 -1.21
N SER A 108 7.87 -11.05 -2.30
CA SER A 108 6.73 -10.13 -2.45
C SER A 108 5.64 -10.43 -1.43
N ARG A 109 5.41 -11.71 -1.08
CA ARG A 109 4.49 -12.08 0.01
C ARG A 109 5.04 -11.65 1.37
N LEU A 110 6.34 -11.79 1.62
CA LEU A 110 6.96 -11.32 2.86
C LEU A 110 6.86 -9.79 3.01
N VAL A 111 7.14 -9.01 1.96
CA VAL A 111 6.91 -7.55 1.97
C VAL A 111 5.45 -7.20 2.18
N ALA A 112 4.52 -7.93 1.54
CA ALA A 112 3.09 -7.76 1.76
C ALA A 112 2.69 -8.00 3.22
N TYR A 113 3.30 -8.98 3.90
CA TYR A 113 3.06 -9.24 5.32
C TYR A 113 3.62 -8.15 6.23
N GLU A 114 4.81 -7.60 5.95
CA GLU A 114 5.33 -6.48 6.74
C GLU A 114 4.49 -5.21 6.55
N ALA A 115 4.08 -4.91 5.32
CA ALA A 115 3.09 -3.86 5.04
C ALA A 115 1.80 -4.07 5.83
N ALA A 116 1.27 -5.29 5.82
CA ALA A 116 0.06 -5.65 6.55
C ALA A 116 0.22 -5.50 8.07
N ARG A 117 1.37 -5.87 8.65
CA ARG A 117 1.64 -5.68 10.10
C ARG A 117 1.67 -4.21 10.49
N ILE A 118 2.31 -3.36 9.69
CA ILE A 118 2.35 -1.91 9.93
C ILE A 118 0.93 -1.33 9.93
N LEU A 119 0.16 -1.63 8.88
CA LEU A 119 -1.22 -1.15 8.73
C LEU A 119 -2.16 -1.70 9.82
N PHE A 120 -2.00 -2.98 10.18
CA PHE A 120 -2.78 -3.59 11.25
C PHE A 120 -2.47 -2.94 12.60
N ARG A 121 -1.19 -2.68 12.90
CA ARG A 121 -0.78 -1.92 14.11
C ARG A 121 -1.37 -0.51 14.12
N LEU A 122 -1.44 0.16 12.97
CA LEU A 122 -2.07 1.48 12.82
C LEU A 122 -3.59 1.45 13.04
N GLY A 123 -4.23 0.28 12.97
CA GLY A 123 -5.65 0.08 13.28
C GLY A 123 -6.54 -0.22 12.07
N CYS A 124 -5.96 -0.49 10.91
CA CYS A 124 -6.71 -0.92 9.72
C CYS A 124 -7.25 -2.36 9.88
N ASP A 125 -8.42 -2.65 9.29
CA ASP A 125 -8.81 -4.03 8.98
C ASP A 125 -8.07 -4.44 7.70
N VAL A 126 -7.06 -5.30 7.84
CA VAL A 126 -6.21 -5.73 6.73
C VAL A 126 -6.56 -7.16 6.35
N ARG A 127 -6.74 -7.40 5.05
CA ARG A 127 -6.98 -8.73 4.48
C ARG A 127 -6.00 -8.99 3.34
N VAL A 128 -5.19 -10.04 3.48
CA VAL A 128 -4.28 -10.49 2.43
C VAL A 128 -4.96 -11.58 1.61
N PHE A 129 -5.06 -11.39 0.31
CA PHE A 129 -5.61 -12.41 -0.59
C PHE A 129 -4.52 -13.41 -0.99
N ASP A 130 -4.79 -14.70 -0.78
CA ASP A 130 -3.97 -15.77 -1.34
C ASP A 130 -4.41 -16.09 -2.78
N PRO A 131 -3.57 -15.89 -3.82
CA PRO A 131 -3.94 -16.16 -5.20
C PRO A 131 -3.90 -17.65 -5.58
N THR A 132 -3.58 -18.55 -4.65
CA THR A 132 -3.55 -19.99 -4.91
C THR A 132 -4.91 -20.49 -5.41
N GLY A 133 -4.91 -21.21 -6.54
CA GLY A 133 -6.13 -21.70 -7.19
C GLY A 133 -6.95 -20.64 -7.94
N LEU A 134 -6.48 -19.40 -8.07
CA LEU A 134 -7.13 -18.41 -8.94
C LEU A 134 -6.92 -18.81 -10.42
N PRO A 135 -7.98 -19.07 -11.20
CA PRO A 135 -7.84 -19.43 -12.61
C PRO A 135 -7.24 -18.28 -13.41
N VAL A 136 -6.63 -18.59 -14.56
CA VAL A 136 -6.24 -17.56 -15.53
C VAL A 136 -7.49 -16.82 -16.02
N LYS A 137 -7.42 -15.50 -16.15
CA LYS A 137 -8.54 -14.70 -16.63
C LYS A 137 -9.03 -15.19 -17.99
N ASP A 138 -10.30 -15.58 -18.03
CA ASP A 138 -11.05 -15.94 -19.22
C ASP A 138 -12.51 -15.49 -19.08
N ASP A 139 -13.36 -15.89 -20.03
CA ASP A 139 -14.74 -15.43 -20.14
C ASP A 139 -15.76 -16.38 -19.49
N VAL A 140 -15.32 -17.46 -18.83
CA VAL A 140 -16.22 -18.51 -18.31
C VAL A 140 -16.14 -18.65 -16.79
N HIS A 141 -14.95 -18.48 -16.18
CA HIS A 141 -14.76 -18.75 -14.75
C HIS A 141 -15.19 -17.60 -13.83
N HIS A 142 -16.14 -16.77 -14.26
CA HIS A 142 -16.64 -15.65 -13.46
C HIS A 142 -17.22 -16.10 -12.11
N ALA A 143 -17.82 -17.29 -12.02
CA ALA A 143 -18.39 -17.85 -10.79
C ALA A 143 -17.38 -18.63 -9.93
N HIS A 144 -16.11 -18.75 -10.34
CA HIS A 144 -15.12 -19.50 -9.61
C HIS A 144 -14.93 -18.92 -8.18
N PRO A 145 -14.87 -19.74 -7.11
CA PRO A 145 -14.84 -19.26 -5.73
C PRO A 145 -13.73 -18.23 -5.46
N LYS A 146 -12.51 -18.46 -5.95
CA LYS A 146 -11.39 -17.50 -5.83
C LYS A 146 -11.61 -16.18 -6.57
N VAL A 147 -12.34 -16.20 -7.68
CA VAL A 147 -12.68 -14.98 -8.44
C VAL A 147 -13.70 -14.16 -7.66
N GLN A 148 -14.73 -14.83 -7.12
CA GLN A 148 -15.75 -14.18 -6.29
C GLN A 148 -15.14 -13.61 -5.00
N GLU A 149 -14.27 -14.38 -4.34
CA GLU A 149 -13.52 -13.93 -3.17
C GLU A 149 -12.72 -12.66 -3.46
N LEU A 150 -11.89 -12.66 -4.51
CA LEU A 150 -11.08 -11.50 -4.88
C LEU A 150 -11.94 -10.26 -5.17
N ARG A 151 -13.03 -10.43 -5.92
CA ARG A 151 -13.96 -9.34 -6.22
C ARG A 151 -14.66 -8.79 -4.97
N ASN A 152 -15.07 -9.68 -4.07
CA ASN A 152 -15.71 -9.29 -2.82
C ASN A 152 -14.74 -8.55 -1.91
N LEU A 153 -13.48 -8.98 -1.83
CA LEU A 153 -12.43 -8.26 -1.10
C LEU A 153 -12.14 -6.89 -1.72
N SER A 154 -12.05 -6.79 -3.04
CA SER A 154 -11.85 -5.49 -3.71
C SER A 154 -13.04 -4.55 -3.42
N LYS A 155 -14.27 -5.06 -3.52
CA LYS A 155 -15.48 -4.29 -3.20
C LYS A 155 -15.49 -3.81 -1.75
N TRP A 156 -15.09 -4.66 -0.81
CA TRP A 156 -15.04 -4.39 0.63
C TRP A 156 -14.02 -3.32 1.02
N SER A 157 -12.91 -3.20 0.28
CA SER A 157 -11.81 -2.31 0.64
C SER A 157 -12.12 -0.81 0.49
N ASP A 158 -11.45 0.02 1.28
CA ASP A 158 -11.29 1.47 1.09
C ASP A 158 -10.00 1.78 0.29
N GLY A 159 -9.03 0.87 0.28
CA GLY A 159 -7.78 0.99 -0.45
C GLY A 159 -7.02 -0.32 -0.57
N HIS A 160 -6.03 -0.36 -1.45
CA HIS A 160 -5.21 -1.55 -1.70
C HIS A 160 -3.72 -1.33 -1.41
N VAL A 161 -3.02 -2.42 -1.10
CA VAL A 161 -1.56 -2.52 -1.20
C VAL A 161 -1.20 -3.57 -2.24
N TRP A 162 -0.43 -3.20 -3.25
CA TRP A 162 -0.03 -4.08 -4.36
C TRP A 162 1.47 -4.36 -4.32
N VAL A 163 1.84 -5.64 -4.17
CA VAL A 163 3.25 -6.05 -4.08
C VAL A 163 3.60 -7.08 -5.15
N SER A 164 4.29 -6.66 -6.20
CA SER A 164 4.73 -7.59 -7.26
C SER A 164 6.25 -7.78 -7.24
N PRO A 165 6.76 -9.01 -7.43
CA PRO A 165 8.14 -9.17 -7.86
C PRO A 165 8.34 -8.57 -9.24
N GLU A 166 9.59 -8.27 -9.55
CA GLU A 166 10.05 -8.07 -10.91
C GLU A 166 10.54 -9.39 -11.51
N GLN A 167 9.89 -9.85 -12.57
CA GLN A 167 10.27 -11.04 -13.32
C GLN A 167 10.44 -10.68 -14.79
N HIS A 168 11.61 -10.99 -15.35
CA HIS A 168 12.01 -10.57 -16.70
C HIS A 168 11.81 -9.05 -16.94
N GLY A 169 12.10 -8.24 -15.92
CA GLY A 169 12.01 -6.78 -15.99
C GLY A 169 10.59 -6.21 -15.93
N ASN A 170 9.57 -7.00 -15.58
CA ASN A 170 8.17 -6.55 -15.52
C ASN A 170 7.40 -7.17 -14.32
N LEU A 171 6.17 -6.69 -14.09
CA LEU A 171 5.26 -7.28 -13.10
C LEU A 171 4.91 -8.73 -13.46
N THR A 172 4.59 -9.55 -12.47
CA THR A 172 4.38 -10.98 -12.73
C THR A 172 3.00 -11.27 -13.30
N ALA A 173 2.90 -12.38 -14.05
CA ALA A 173 1.62 -12.91 -14.52
C ALA A 173 0.67 -13.23 -13.35
N VAL A 174 1.19 -13.75 -12.24
CA VAL A 174 0.41 -14.00 -11.00
C VAL A 174 -0.24 -12.71 -10.49
N PHE A 175 0.51 -11.60 -10.48
CA PHE A 175 -0.03 -10.32 -10.05
C PHE A 175 -1.04 -9.79 -11.05
N LYS A 176 -0.68 -9.77 -12.34
CA LYS A 176 -1.54 -9.24 -13.41
C LYS A 176 -2.88 -9.98 -13.48
N ASN A 177 -2.87 -11.29 -13.34
CA ASN A 177 -4.06 -12.13 -13.36
C ASN A 177 -5.07 -11.74 -12.27
N GLN A 178 -4.60 -11.37 -11.07
CA GLN A 178 -5.49 -10.86 -10.01
C GLN A 178 -6.19 -9.56 -10.44
N ILE A 179 -5.44 -8.60 -10.98
CA ILE A 179 -6.03 -7.33 -11.44
C ILE A 179 -7.01 -7.54 -12.58
N ASP A 180 -6.72 -8.47 -13.50
CA ASP A 180 -7.58 -8.76 -14.66
C ASP A 180 -8.93 -9.39 -14.26
N TRP A 181 -9.02 -10.00 -13.09
CA TRP A 181 -10.28 -10.49 -12.53
C TRP A 181 -11.14 -9.40 -11.88
N ILE A 182 -10.56 -8.23 -11.57
CA ILE A 182 -11.27 -7.10 -10.95
C ILE A 182 -11.79 -6.19 -12.07
N PRO A 183 -13.11 -6.14 -12.30
CA PRO A 183 -13.67 -5.32 -13.36
C PRO A 183 -13.76 -3.84 -12.94
N LEU A 184 -13.74 -2.93 -13.92
CA LEU A 184 -14.04 -1.50 -13.68
C LEU A 184 -15.52 -1.25 -13.36
N SER A 185 -16.41 -2.19 -13.68
CA SER A 185 -17.86 -2.12 -13.48
C SER A 185 -18.41 -3.49 -13.17
N THR A 186 -19.35 -3.57 -12.23
CA THR A 186 -20.30 -4.69 -12.16
C THR A 186 -21.66 -4.10 -11.86
N GLY A 187 -22.49 -3.90 -12.90
CA GLY A 187 -23.69 -3.07 -12.80
C GLY A 187 -23.32 -1.63 -12.38
N SER A 188 -23.94 -1.15 -11.29
CA SER A 188 -23.67 0.16 -10.69
C SER A 188 -22.42 0.19 -9.79
N VAL A 189 -21.86 -0.96 -9.42
CA VAL A 189 -20.72 -1.02 -8.48
C VAL A 189 -19.41 -0.80 -9.22
N ARG A 190 -18.55 0.06 -8.65
CA ARG A 190 -17.16 0.31 -9.10
C ARG A 190 -16.19 -0.25 -8.04
N PRO A 191 -15.64 -1.47 -8.21
CA PRO A 191 -14.86 -2.16 -7.17
C PRO A 191 -13.50 -1.52 -6.82
N THR A 192 -13.00 -0.58 -7.62
CA THR A 192 -11.69 0.08 -7.38
C THR A 192 -11.73 1.59 -7.49
N GLN A 193 -12.79 2.17 -8.07
CA GLN A 193 -12.84 3.61 -8.34
C GLN A 193 -12.79 4.42 -7.03
N GLY A 194 -12.01 5.51 -7.03
CA GLY A 194 -11.90 6.44 -5.90
C GLY A 194 -11.03 5.96 -4.74
N ARG A 195 -10.77 4.65 -4.63
CA ARG A 195 -9.98 4.03 -3.56
C ARG A 195 -8.51 4.40 -3.64
N THR A 196 -7.82 4.42 -2.50
CA THR A 196 -6.37 4.66 -2.43
C THR A 196 -5.56 3.41 -2.78
N LEU A 197 -4.34 3.61 -3.26
CA LEU A 197 -3.43 2.53 -3.63
C LEU A 197 -1.99 2.83 -3.20
N ALA A 198 -1.39 1.91 -2.46
CA ALA A 198 0.06 1.86 -2.25
C ALA A 198 0.68 0.73 -3.10
N ILE A 199 1.87 0.97 -3.64
CA ILE A 199 2.57 0.02 -4.51
C ILE A 199 3.98 -0.27 -4.00
N ALA A 200 4.36 -1.54 -4.10
CA ALA A 200 5.71 -1.99 -3.78
C ALA A 200 6.19 -3.04 -4.78
N GLN A 201 7.50 -3.12 -4.97
CA GLN A 201 8.14 -4.22 -5.67
C GLN A 201 9.30 -4.84 -4.90
N VAL A 202 9.64 -6.06 -5.28
CA VAL A 202 10.90 -6.71 -4.91
C VAL A 202 11.64 -7.14 -6.18
N SER A 203 12.96 -7.08 -6.19
CA SER A 203 13.78 -7.66 -7.26
C SER A 203 14.84 -8.61 -6.69
N GLY A 204 15.24 -9.60 -7.49
CA GLY A 204 16.38 -10.46 -7.16
C GLY A 204 17.73 -9.80 -7.47
N GLY A 205 17.75 -8.77 -8.31
CA GLY A 205 18.97 -8.09 -8.77
C GLY A 205 19.14 -6.69 -8.19
N SER A 206 19.84 -5.84 -8.91
CA SER A 206 19.98 -4.41 -8.60
C SER A 206 18.62 -3.69 -8.54
N GLN A 207 18.64 -2.48 -7.97
CA GLN A 207 17.43 -1.68 -7.86
C GLN A 207 16.84 -1.37 -9.24
N SER A 208 15.51 -1.47 -9.30
CA SER A 208 14.70 -1.25 -10.49
C SER A 208 13.38 -0.62 -10.06
N PHE A 209 12.69 0.01 -10.99
CA PHE A 209 11.37 0.60 -10.76
C PHE A 209 10.36 0.17 -11.83
N ASN A 210 10.70 -0.76 -12.72
CA ASN A 210 9.83 -1.13 -13.84
C ASN A 210 8.49 -1.66 -13.35
N THR A 211 8.53 -2.53 -12.34
CA THR A 211 7.32 -3.13 -11.78
C THR A 211 6.42 -2.09 -11.13
N VAL A 212 6.94 -1.24 -10.24
CA VAL A 212 6.11 -0.16 -9.62
C VAL A 212 5.62 0.87 -10.63
N ASN A 213 6.38 1.16 -11.70
CA ASN A 213 5.90 2.02 -12.78
C ASN A 213 4.68 1.41 -13.49
N SER A 214 4.74 0.12 -13.81
CA SER A 214 3.61 -0.61 -14.39
C SER A 214 2.42 -0.68 -13.42
N LEU A 215 2.67 -0.95 -12.13
CA LEU A 215 1.61 -0.95 -11.10
C LEU A 215 0.94 0.43 -10.96
N ARG A 216 1.71 1.52 -11.04
CA ARG A 216 1.17 2.89 -11.01
C ARG A 216 0.26 3.17 -12.20
N MET A 217 0.67 2.75 -13.39
CA MET A 217 -0.15 2.85 -14.61
C MET A 217 -1.41 1.98 -14.52
N LEU A 218 -1.32 0.78 -13.95
CA LEU A 218 -2.48 -0.08 -13.67
C LEU A 218 -3.42 0.59 -12.66
N GLY A 219 -2.90 1.15 -11.56
CA GLY A 219 -3.69 1.88 -10.56
C GLY A 219 -4.50 3.02 -11.17
N ARG A 220 -3.87 3.79 -12.06
CA ARG A 220 -4.56 4.82 -12.85
C ARG A 220 -5.66 4.22 -13.73
N TRP A 221 -5.41 3.09 -14.42
CA TRP A 221 -6.42 2.42 -15.24
C TRP A 221 -7.60 1.94 -14.40
N MET A 222 -7.33 1.44 -13.19
CA MET A 222 -8.31 1.04 -12.19
C MET A 222 -8.99 2.21 -11.47
N ARG A 223 -8.68 3.47 -11.86
CA ARG A 223 -9.22 4.71 -11.29
C ARG A 223 -8.99 4.83 -9.77
N MET A 224 -7.87 4.29 -9.30
CA MET A 224 -7.41 4.40 -7.92
C MET A 224 -6.53 5.63 -7.75
N PHE A 225 -6.51 6.19 -6.54
CA PHE A 225 -5.56 7.22 -6.15
C PHE A 225 -4.28 6.56 -5.64
N THR A 226 -3.33 6.36 -6.55
CA THR A 226 -2.01 5.81 -6.19
C THR A 226 -1.20 6.86 -5.46
N ILE A 227 -0.86 6.61 -4.19
CA ILE A 227 -0.08 7.55 -3.38
C ILE A 227 1.28 7.87 -4.02
N PRO A 228 1.86 9.05 -3.77
CA PRO A 228 3.14 9.42 -4.34
C PRO A 228 4.27 8.44 -4.00
N ASN A 229 4.39 8.06 -2.72
CA ASN A 229 5.49 7.23 -2.25
C ASN A 229 5.34 5.76 -2.70
N GLN A 230 6.47 5.07 -2.84
CA GLN A 230 6.52 3.68 -3.30
C GLN A 230 7.78 2.98 -2.78
N SER A 231 7.69 1.67 -2.59
CA SER A 231 8.81 0.83 -2.14
C SER A 231 9.37 -0.03 -3.27
N SER A 232 10.69 -0.08 -3.41
CA SER A 232 11.37 -1.00 -4.31
C SER A 232 12.59 -1.59 -3.62
N ILE A 233 12.50 -2.88 -3.28
CA ILE A 233 13.53 -3.58 -2.50
C ILE A 233 14.44 -4.39 -3.43
N PRO A 234 15.69 -3.97 -3.66
CA PRO A 234 16.67 -4.71 -4.45
C PRO A 234 17.22 -5.89 -3.68
N LYS A 235 17.77 -6.88 -4.42
CA LYS A 235 18.42 -8.08 -3.86
C LYS A 235 17.63 -8.65 -2.67
N ALA A 236 16.31 -8.78 -2.82
CA ALA A 236 15.40 -9.00 -1.69
C ALA A 236 15.77 -10.21 -0.83
N TYR A 237 16.44 -11.21 -1.42
CA TYR A 237 16.95 -12.38 -0.70
C TYR A 237 17.97 -12.07 0.41
N THR A 238 18.64 -10.91 0.35
CA THR A 238 19.58 -10.45 1.39
C THR A 238 18.92 -9.51 2.40
N GLN A 239 17.64 -9.20 2.25
CA GLN A 239 16.96 -8.18 3.06
C GLN A 239 16.07 -8.81 4.16
N PHE A 240 15.92 -10.12 4.15
CA PHE A 240 15.08 -10.84 5.11
C PHE A 240 15.92 -11.75 6.00
N THR A 241 15.51 -11.87 7.26
CA THR A 241 16.08 -12.85 8.18
C THR A 241 15.81 -14.28 7.71
N ASN A 242 16.52 -15.24 8.31
CA ASN A 242 16.26 -16.66 8.09
C ASN A 242 14.87 -17.05 8.59
N GLU A 243 14.33 -18.16 8.07
CA GLU A 243 12.98 -18.64 8.38
C GLU A 243 12.79 -19.01 9.86
N THR A 244 13.87 -19.35 10.54
CA THR A 244 13.89 -19.73 11.96
C THR A 244 14.50 -18.66 12.86
N ALA A 245 14.71 -17.44 12.35
CA ALA A 245 15.25 -16.35 13.15
C ALA A 245 14.25 -15.86 14.21
N GLU A 246 14.74 -15.06 15.16
CA GLU A 246 13.92 -14.36 16.15
C GLU A 246 12.84 -13.48 15.48
N GLU A 247 11.88 -13.01 16.28
CA GLU A 247 10.71 -12.24 15.83
C GLU A 247 9.84 -12.97 14.77
N GLY A 248 9.82 -14.31 14.81
CA GLY A 248 8.97 -15.15 13.96
C GLY A 248 9.56 -15.51 12.59
N GLY A 249 10.82 -15.15 12.34
CA GLY A 249 11.54 -15.48 11.11
C GLY A 249 11.02 -14.79 9.84
N SER A 250 11.83 -14.84 8.76
CA SER A 250 11.50 -14.20 7.48
C SER A 250 11.06 -12.72 7.61
N ARG A 251 11.71 -11.98 8.51
CA ARG A 251 11.41 -10.57 8.82
C ARG A 251 12.30 -9.63 8.03
N LEU A 252 11.76 -8.48 7.63
CA LEU A 252 12.52 -7.47 6.90
C LEU A 252 13.54 -6.79 7.83
N MET A 253 14.82 -6.88 7.46
CA MET A 253 15.93 -6.39 8.27
C MET A 253 16.05 -4.85 8.25
N PRO A 254 16.69 -4.24 9.27
CA PRO A 254 16.97 -2.81 9.29
C PRO A 254 17.68 -2.31 8.03
N SER A 255 17.07 -1.37 7.33
CA SER A 255 17.59 -0.72 6.13
C SER A 255 16.72 0.46 5.72
N ASP A 256 17.25 1.35 4.88
CA ASP A 256 16.48 2.43 4.25
C ASP A 256 15.27 1.90 3.46
N ASN A 257 15.36 0.67 2.92
CA ASN A 257 14.25 0.02 2.24
C ASN A 257 13.10 -0.34 3.19
N ARG A 258 13.44 -0.73 4.42
CA ARG A 258 12.45 -0.99 5.47
C ARG A 258 11.79 0.32 5.90
N ASP A 259 12.58 1.36 6.13
CA ASP A 259 12.06 2.67 6.54
C ASP A 259 11.17 3.26 5.43
N ARG A 260 11.56 3.12 4.16
CA ARG A 260 10.72 3.48 3.02
C ARG A 260 9.39 2.72 2.97
N LEU A 261 9.36 1.43 3.33
CA LEU A 261 8.12 0.67 3.40
C LEU A 261 7.19 1.24 4.49
N VAL A 262 7.75 1.63 5.64
CA VAL A 262 7.02 2.29 6.72
C VAL A 262 6.43 3.62 6.23
N ASP A 263 7.24 4.47 5.58
CA ASP A 263 6.77 5.74 5.00
C ASP A 263 5.58 5.53 4.06
N CYS A 264 5.63 4.50 3.21
CA CYS A 264 4.55 4.19 2.27
C CYS A 264 3.25 3.81 2.99
N MET A 265 3.33 3.00 4.05
CA MET A 265 2.14 2.57 4.79
C MET A 265 1.58 3.70 5.65
N GLU A 266 2.44 4.53 6.25
CA GLU A 266 2.02 5.70 7.00
C GLU A 266 1.33 6.72 6.07
N GLU A 267 1.94 7.02 4.93
CA GLU A 267 1.38 7.90 3.90
C GLU A 267 0.04 7.37 3.38
N PHE A 268 -0.02 6.07 3.06
CA PHE A 268 -1.26 5.41 2.63
C PHE A 268 -2.42 5.65 3.60
N VAL A 269 -2.20 5.45 4.90
CA VAL A 269 -3.24 5.66 5.92
C VAL A 269 -3.67 7.12 5.96
N LYS A 270 -2.73 8.06 5.98
CA LYS A 270 -3.02 9.50 6.01
C LYS A 270 -3.88 9.93 4.82
N TYR A 271 -3.51 9.54 3.60
CA TYR A 271 -4.31 9.85 2.40
C TYR A 271 -5.67 9.17 2.43
N THR A 272 -5.76 7.92 2.88
CA THR A 272 -7.03 7.19 2.90
C THR A 272 -8.02 7.85 3.85
N ILE A 273 -7.60 8.29 5.05
CA ILE A 273 -8.44 9.05 5.99
C ILE A 273 -8.97 10.32 5.33
N ILE A 274 -8.10 11.07 4.65
CA ILE A 274 -8.49 12.33 4.00
C ILE A 274 -9.48 12.09 2.86
N MET A 275 -9.29 11.05 2.07
CA MET A 275 -10.07 10.84 0.84
C MET A 275 -11.39 10.11 1.06
N ARG A 276 -11.43 9.15 1.98
CA ARG A 276 -12.55 8.21 2.18
C ARG A 276 -13.91 8.92 2.36
N PRO A 277 -14.06 9.99 3.16
CA PRO A 277 -15.34 10.70 3.28
C PRO A 277 -15.84 11.33 1.97
N HIS A 278 -14.94 11.53 1.00
CA HIS A 278 -15.19 12.27 -0.23
C HIS A 278 -15.21 11.38 -1.49
N PHE A 279 -15.17 10.04 -1.36
CA PHE A 279 -15.19 9.17 -2.55
C PHE A 279 -16.35 9.48 -3.50
N HIS A 280 -17.55 9.70 -2.98
CA HIS A 280 -18.73 10.06 -3.79
C HIS A 280 -18.52 11.37 -4.59
N LEU A 281 -17.83 12.36 -4.02
CA LEU A 281 -17.53 13.63 -4.68
C LEU A 281 -16.57 13.42 -5.86
N PHE A 282 -15.54 12.59 -5.69
CA PHE A 282 -14.57 12.30 -6.74
C PHE A 282 -15.16 11.47 -7.90
N GLU A 283 -16.27 10.78 -7.66
CA GLU A 283 -17.00 10.02 -8.68
C GLU A 283 -17.99 10.87 -9.48
N ASP A 284 -18.38 12.04 -8.99
CA ASP A 284 -19.33 12.92 -9.69
C ASP A 284 -18.68 13.66 -10.87
N ARG A 285 -18.67 13.01 -12.02
CA ARG A 285 -18.01 13.49 -13.24
C ARG A 285 -18.97 14.19 -14.18
N PHE A 286 -18.53 15.35 -14.68
CA PHE A 286 -19.25 16.15 -15.66
C PHE A 286 -19.74 15.33 -16.89
N SER A 287 -18.85 14.53 -17.49
CA SER A 287 -19.21 13.72 -18.67
C SER A 287 -20.22 12.62 -18.38
N GLU A 288 -20.26 12.11 -17.14
CA GLU A 288 -21.26 11.12 -16.71
C GLU A 288 -22.61 11.78 -16.40
N ARG A 289 -22.60 13.03 -15.88
CA ARG A 289 -23.82 13.85 -15.72
C ARG A 289 -24.51 14.12 -17.06
N ILE A 290 -23.76 14.47 -18.11
CA ILE A 290 -24.32 14.69 -19.46
C ILE A 290 -25.02 13.42 -19.99
N LYS A 291 -24.36 12.26 -19.87
CA LYS A 291 -24.92 10.99 -20.36
C LYS A 291 -26.21 10.60 -19.64
N ARG A 292 -26.27 10.80 -18.31
CA ARG A 292 -27.51 10.54 -17.54
C ARG A 292 -28.65 11.43 -18.01
N LYS A 293 -28.40 12.71 -18.27
CA LYS A 293 -29.41 13.64 -18.77
C LYS A 293 -29.96 13.21 -20.13
N ALA A 294 -29.07 12.83 -21.06
CA ALA A 294 -29.47 12.36 -22.39
C ALA A 294 -30.34 11.08 -22.37
N LEU A 295 -30.22 10.24 -21.34
CA LEU A 295 -31.06 9.03 -21.15
C LEU A 295 -32.43 9.33 -20.53
N VAL A 296 -32.62 10.51 -19.93
CA VAL A 296 -33.89 10.94 -19.33
C VAL A 296 -34.71 11.75 -20.33
N ASP A 297 -34.02 12.50 -21.20
CA ASP A 297 -34.63 13.38 -22.20
C ASP A 297 -35.01 12.66 -23.52
N GLY A 298 -34.75 11.35 -23.67
CA GLY A 298 -35.03 10.56 -24.87
C GLY A 298 -35.75 9.26 -24.55
#